data_AF-X1EA53-F1
#
_entry.id   AF-X1EA53-F1
#
_cell.length_a   1.000
_cell.length_b   1.000
_cell.length_c   1.000
_cell.angle_alpha   90.00
_cell.angle_beta   90.00
_cell.angle_gamma   90.00
#
_symmetry.space_group_name_H-M   'P 1'
#
loop_
_entity.id
_entity.type
_entity.pdbx_description
1 polymer ?
#
loop_
_entity_poly.entity_id
_entity_poly.type
_entity_poly.pdbx_seq_one_letter_code
_entity_poly.pdbx_strand_id
1 'polypeptide(L)'
;MKKSKRTIKLYDHHEHLSISRIYDIEDQLCNARVTIYAMVENGEVDITDSEVTFYLNGKSCNFRGFKELYASLFSEVEFDNYYQDLCKQAGDALHATYDALKNI
;
A
#
# COMPACT_ATOMS: atom_id res chain seq x y z
N MET A 1 17.55 -29.01 -20.64
CA MET A 1 16.16 -28.71 -21.05
C MET A 1 16.16 -27.47 -21.96
N LYS A 2 15.72 -27.57 -23.21
CA LYS A 2 15.59 -26.41 -24.11
C LYS A 2 14.37 -25.60 -23.69
N LYS A 3 14.54 -24.34 -23.25
CA LYS A 3 13.42 -23.44 -22.98
C LYS A 3 12.72 -23.11 -24.30
N SER A 4 11.49 -23.58 -24.46
CA SER A 4 10.62 -23.17 -25.57
C SER A 4 10.31 -21.68 -25.42
N LYS A 5 10.74 -20.84 -26.37
CA LYS A 5 10.39 -19.41 -26.41
C LYS A 5 8.93 -19.31 -26.84
N ARG A 6 8.05 -18.94 -25.91
CA ARG A 6 6.64 -18.65 -26.22
C ARG A 6 6.55 -17.35 -27.01
N THR A 7 5.73 -17.33 -28.05
CA THR A 7 5.37 -16.10 -28.77
C THR A 7 4.33 -15.34 -27.94
N ILE A 8 4.68 -14.17 -27.44
CA ILE A 8 3.78 -13.28 -26.71
C ILE A 8 3.24 -12.25 -27.70
N LYS A 9 1.91 -12.05 -27.73
CA LYS A 9 1.25 -11.05 -28.58
C LYS A 9 0.49 -10.08 -27.67
N LEU A 10 0.70 -8.79 -27.89
CA LEU A 10 -0.06 -7.71 -27.28
C LEU A 10 -1.18 -7.31 -28.26
N TYR A 11 -2.40 -7.15 -27.78
CA TYR A 11 -3.59 -6.88 -28.60
C TYR A 11 -4.17 -5.47 -28.41
N ASP A 12 -3.67 -4.73 -27.42
CA ASP A 12 -4.09 -3.38 -27.06
C ASP A 12 -2.87 -2.48 -26.77
N HIS A 13 -3.11 -1.17 -26.60
CA HIS A 13 -2.09 -0.21 -26.19
C HIS A 13 -2.75 0.96 -25.44
N HIS A 14 -3.32 0.69 -24.26
CA HIS A 14 -3.76 1.74 -23.35
C HIS A 14 -2.74 1.89 -22.22
N GLU A 15 -2.16 3.08 -22.08
CA GLU A 15 -1.22 3.41 -21.02
C GLU A 15 -1.91 4.34 -20.03
N HIS A 16 -1.92 3.95 -18.75
CA HIS A 16 -2.45 4.75 -17.65
C HIS A 16 -1.31 5.30 -16.81
N LEU A 17 -1.49 6.47 -16.21
CA LEU A 17 -0.49 6.99 -15.27
C LEU A 17 -0.57 6.19 -13.98
N SER A 18 0.44 5.35 -13.73
CA SER A 18 0.61 4.70 -12.44
C SER A 18 1.44 5.57 -11.51
N ILE A 19 0.99 5.69 -10.26
CA ILE A 19 1.69 6.40 -9.20
C ILE A 19 1.95 5.47 -8.02
N SER A 20 3.02 5.75 -7.28
CA SER A 20 3.21 5.25 -5.93
C SER A 20 3.43 6.42 -4.97
N ARG A 21 2.91 6.28 -3.75
CA ARG A 21 3.07 7.26 -2.66
C ARG A 21 3.35 6.53 -1.35
N ILE A 22 4.21 7.12 -0.53
CA ILE A 22 4.65 6.55 0.74
C ILE A 22 4.21 7.48 1.86
N TYR A 23 3.54 6.92 2.86
CA TYR A 23 3.10 7.61 4.05
C TYR A 23 3.69 6.94 5.29
N ASP A 24 4.28 7.72 6.18
CA ASP A 24 4.71 7.26 7.50
C ASP A 24 3.61 7.62 8.51
N ILE A 25 3.13 6.62 9.24
CA ILE A 25 2.11 6.73 10.29
C ILE A 25 2.79 6.36 11.61
N GLU A 26 2.84 7.31 12.55
CA GLU A 26 3.41 7.10 13.88
C GLU A 26 2.33 6.62 14.85
N ASP A 27 2.59 5.50 15.52
CA ASP A 27 1.75 4.95 16.58
C ASP A 27 2.60 4.75 17.86
N GLN A 28 1.95 4.71 19.02
CA GLN A 28 2.61 4.46 20.30
C GLN A 28 3.28 3.07 20.34
N LEU A 29 2.76 2.08 19.62
CA LEU A 29 3.30 0.73 19.58
C LEU A 29 4.43 0.57 18.56
N CYS A 30 4.26 1.13 17.35
CA CYS A 30 5.21 0.99 16.26
C CYS A 30 5.01 2.12 15.24
N ASN A 31 5.99 2.33 14.35
CA ASN A 31 5.76 3.17 13.18
C ASN A 31 5.40 2.27 11.99
N ALA A 32 4.42 2.67 11.20
CA ALA A 32 4.05 1.97 9.98
C ALA A 32 4.35 2.85 8.76
N ARG A 33 4.97 2.26 7.74
CA ARG A 33 5.13 2.86 6.42
C ARG A 33 4.18 2.20 5.46
N VAL A 34 3.26 2.96 4.90
CA VAL A 34 2.29 2.48 3.92
C VAL A 34 2.70 2.99 2.54
N THR A 35 2.95 2.07 1.62
CA THR A 35 3.13 2.37 0.19
C THR A 35 1.81 2.12 -0.52
N ILE A 36 1.20 3.17 -1.05
CA ILE A 36 0.00 3.09 -1.89
C ILE A 36 0.41 3.05 -3.35
N TYR A 37 -0.13 2.09 -4.09
CA TYR A 37 -0.05 2.02 -5.55
C TYR A 37 -1.41 2.38 -6.13
N ALA A 38 -1.43 3.30 -7.09
CA ALA A 38 -2.66 3.76 -7.70
C ALA A 38 -2.50 4.05 -9.19
N MET A 39 -3.62 4.05 -9.90
CA MET A 39 -3.75 4.54 -11.26
C MET A 39 -4.47 5.89 -11.23
N VAL A 40 -4.03 6.80 -12.10
CA VAL A 40 -4.65 8.12 -12.27
C VAL A 40 -5.18 8.23 -13.69
N GLU A 41 -6.48 8.47 -13.81
CA GLU A 41 -7.15 8.64 -15.10
C GLU A 41 -8.18 9.76 -15.00
N ASN A 42 -8.14 10.73 -15.91
CA ASN A 42 -9.03 11.90 -15.93
C ASN A 42 -9.08 12.67 -14.59
N GLY A 43 -7.97 12.66 -13.84
CA GLY A 43 -7.87 13.27 -12.52
C GLY A 43 -8.48 12.45 -11.38
N GLU A 44 -9.14 11.33 -11.68
CA GLU A 44 -9.56 10.36 -10.65
C GLU A 44 -8.39 9.44 -10.30
N VAL A 45 -8.30 9.10 -9.02
CA VAL A 45 -7.28 8.21 -8.49
C VAL A 45 -7.96 6.93 -8.06
N ASP A 46 -7.49 5.79 -8.56
CA ASP A 46 -7.95 4.47 -8.18
C ASP A 46 -6.80 3.70 -7.51
N ILE A 47 -6.97 3.34 -6.24
CA ILE A 47 -5.94 2.63 -5.48
C ILE A 47 -5.99 1.16 -5.86
N THR A 48 -4.91 0.68 -6.47
CA THR A 48 -4.81 -0.70 -6.97
C THR A 48 -4.24 -1.66 -5.94
N ASP A 49 -3.34 -1.17 -5.07
CA ASP A 49 -2.70 -2.01 -4.05
C ASP A 49 -2.11 -1.16 -2.91
N SER A 50 -1.78 -1.80 -1.79
CA SER A 50 -1.16 -1.19 -0.63
C SER A 50 -0.24 -2.16 0.10
N GLU A 51 0.98 -1.72 0.40
CA GLU A 51 1.96 -2.49 1.18
C GLU A 51 2.29 -1.77 2.48
N VAL A 52 2.32 -2.50 3.60
CA VAL A 52 2.69 -1.94 4.91
C VAL A 52 3.99 -2.56 5.39
N THR A 53 4.95 -1.70 5.75
CA THR A 53 6.17 -2.08 6.48
C THR A 53 6.11 -1.53 7.90
N PHE A 54 6.20 -2.40 8.90
CA PHE A 54 6.22 -2.02 10.30
C PHE A 54 7.64 -1.77 10.79
N TYR A 55 7.81 -0.84 11.73
CA TYR A 55 9.07 -0.46 12.34
C TYR A 55 8.95 -0.45 13.86
N LEU A 56 9.79 -1.22 14.54
CA LEU A 56 9.94 -1.19 16.00
C LEU A 56 11.29 -0.57 16.34
N ASN A 57 11.29 0.47 17.18
CA ASN A 57 12.49 1.24 17.53
C ASN A 57 13.29 1.69 16.29
N GLY A 58 12.58 2.16 15.26
CA GLY A 58 13.18 2.65 14.00
C GLY A 58 13.74 1.57 13.08
N LYS A 59 13.57 0.28 13.39
CA LYS A 59 14.05 -0.84 12.55
C LYS A 59 12.88 -1.56 11.89
N SER A 60 13.00 -1.80 10.58
CA SER A 60 11.99 -2.53 9.82
C SER A 60 11.82 -3.96 10.35
N CYS A 61 10.58 -4.36 10.59
CA CYS A 61 10.22 -5.68 11.03
C CYS A 61 9.84 -6.57 9.85
N ASN A 62 10.08 -7.86 9.98
CA ASN A 62 9.49 -8.85 9.08
C ASN A 62 7.97 -8.83 9.27
N PHE A 63 7.19 -8.73 8.18
CA PHE A 63 5.73 -8.64 8.23
C PHE A 63 5.10 -9.80 9.01
N ARG A 64 5.49 -11.05 8.69
CA ARG A 64 4.95 -12.24 9.35
C ARG A 64 5.29 -12.24 10.85
N GLY A 65 6.53 -11.92 11.19
CA GLY A 65 6.96 -11.84 12.59
C GLY A 65 6.23 -10.75 13.36
N PHE A 66 5.97 -9.60 12.75
CA PHE A 66 5.18 -8.53 13.37
C PHE A 66 3.71 -8.92 13.52
N LYS A 67 3.09 -9.51 12.50
CA LYS A 67 1.71 -10.04 12.58
C LYS A 67 1.58 -11.05 13.70
N GLU A 68 2.49 -12.02 13.78
CA GLU A 68 2.49 -13.04 14.85
C GLU A 68 2.65 -12.40 16.23
N LEU A 69 3.56 -11.42 16.39
CA LEU A 69 3.72 -10.68 17.65
C LEU A 69 2.45 -9.91 18.03
N TYR A 70 1.91 -9.11 17.11
CA TYR A 70 0.71 -8.30 17.36
C TYR A 70 -0.49 -9.18 17.71
N ALA A 71 -0.70 -10.25 16.95
CA ALA A 71 -1.80 -11.18 17.17
C ALA A 71 -1.68 -11.92 18.51
N SER A 72 -0.45 -12.19 18.98
CA SER A 72 -0.21 -12.79 20.29
C SER A 72 -0.53 -11.85 21.47
N LEU A 73 -0.46 -10.53 21.24
CA LEU A 73 -0.73 -9.50 22.24
C LEU A 73 -2.22 -9.11 22.28
N PHE A 74 -2.88 -9.03 21.13
CA PHE A 74 -4.24 -8.51 21.00
C PHE A 74 -5.21 -9.54 20.40
N SER A 75 -5.07 -9.84 19.11
CA SER A 75 -5.65 -10.98 18.39
C SER A 75 -5.33 -10.86 16.91
N GLU A 76 -5.58 -11.91 16.11
CA GLU A 76 -5.48 -11.81 14.65
C GLU A 76 -6.51 -10.84 14.06
N VAL A 77 -7.72 -10.80 14.62
CA VAL A 77 -8.79 -9.87 14.17
C VAL A 77 -8.38 -8.41 14.40
N GLU A 78 -7.80 -8.11 15.56
CA GLU A 78 -7.30 -6.77 15.86
C GLU A 78 -6.14 -6.36 14.93
N PHE A 79 -5.27 -7.32 14.56
CA PHE A 79 -4.23 -7.05 13.57
C PHE A 79 -4.81 -6.73 12.19
N ASP A 80 -5.78 -7.52 11.73
CA ASP A 80 -6.38 -7.32 10.41
C ASP A 80 -7.12 -5.96 10.35
N ASN A 81 -7.82 -5.59 11.43
CA ASN A 81 -8.43 -4.26 11.58
C ASN A 81 -7.38 -3.15 11.56
N TYR A 82 -6.29 -3.31 12.30
CA TYR A 82 -5.19 -2.33 12.34
C TYR A 82 -4.54 -2.15 10.96
N TYR A 83 -4.27 -3.25 10.24
CA TYR A 83 -3.71 -3.20 8.89
C TYR A 83 -4.66 -2.48 7.92
N GLN A 84 -5.96 -2.79 7.96
CA GLN A 84 -6.95 -2.15 7.12
C GLN A 84 -7.07 -0.64 7.42
N ASP A 85 -7.03 -0.26 8.69
CA ASP A 85 -7.08 1.14 9.10
C ASP A 85 -5.86 1.94 8.61
N LEU A 86 -4.65 1.39 8.72
CA LEU A 86 -3.44 2.02 8.17
C LEU A 86 -3.54 2.25 6.66
N CYS A 87 -3.98 1.24 5.90
CA CYS A 87 -4.19 1.36 4.47
C CYS A 87 -5.26 2.42 4.14
N LYS A 88 -6.35 2.46 4.91
CA LYS A 88 -7.41 3.45 4.75
C LYS A 88 -6.89 4.87 5.00
N GLN A 89 -6.17 5.11 6.09
CA GLN A 89 -5.61 6.42 6.42
C GLN A 89 -4.67 6.94 5.30
N ALA A 90 -3.79 6.08 4.79
CA ALA A 90 -2.91 6.42 3.68
C ALA A 90 -3.67 6.66 2.36
N GLY A 91 -4.74 5.89 2.10
CA GLY A 91 -5.62 6.08 0.96
C GLY A 91 -6.40 7.40 1.03
N ASP A 92 -6.98 7.73 2.17
CA ASP A 92 -7.67 9.00 2.41
C ASP A 92 -6.71 10.19 2.20
N ALA A 93 -5.47 10.09 2.68
CA ALA A 93 -4.44 11.12 2.47
C ALA A 93 -4.09 11.31 0.99
N LEU A 94 -4.03 10.22 0.21
CA LEU A 94 -3.81 10.27 -1.23
C LEU A 94 -4.96 10.99 -1.94
N HIS A 95 -6.21 10.60 -1.66
CA HIS A 95 -7.38 11.25 -2.25
C HIS A 95 -7.44 12.73 -1.91
N ALA A 96 -7.24 13.09 -0.64
CA ALA A 96 -7.21 14.49 -0.21
C ALA A 96 -6.15 15.32 -0.96
N THR A 97 -4.99 14.74 -1.24
CA THR A 97 -3.92 15.40 -2.02
C THR A 97 -4.39 15.68 -3.46
N TYR A 98 -5.04 14.72 -4.11
CA TYR A 98 -5.49 14.87 -5.50
C TYR A 98 -6.74 15.75 -5.63
N ASP A 99 -7.64 15.72 -4.64
CA ASP A 99 -8.77 16.62 -4.59
C ASP A 99 -8.31 18.08 -4.40
N ALA A 100 -7.25 18.32 -3.62
CA ALA A 100 -6.66 19.65 -3.51
C ALA A 100 -6.08 20.14 -4.85
N LEU A 101 -5.49 19.26 -5.66
CA LEU A 101 -4.93 19.60 -6.97
C LEU A 101 -6.00 19.93 -8.03
N LYS A 102 -7.20 19.36 -7.92
CA LYS A 102 -8.33 19.67 -8.82
C LYS A 102 -8.93 21.05 -8.60
N ASN A 103 -8.71 21.63 -7.42
CA ASN A 103 -9.31 22.91 -7.01
C ASN A 103 -8.37 24.12 -7.23
N ILE A 104 -7.30 23.95 -8.00
CA ILE A 104 -6.33 24.99 -8.41
C ILE A 104 -6.48 25.23 -9.91
#